data_AF-A0A6I6E0V1-F1
#
_entry.id   AF-A0A6I6E0V1-F1
#
_cell.length_a   1.000
_cell.length_b   1.000
_cell.length_c   1.000
_cell.angle_alpha   90.00
_cell.angle_beta   90.00
_cell.angle_gamma   90.00
#
_symmetry.space_group_name_H-M   'P 1'
#
loop_
_entity.id
_entity.type
_entity.pdbx_description
1 polymer ?
#
loop_
_entity_poly.entity_id
_entity_poly.type
_entity_poly.pdbx_seq_one_letter_code
_entity_poly.pdbx_strand_id
1 'polypeptide(L)'
;MVARLPSIDLLRVLTVIVIVWRHTWPVPKGEPQMLLATITVPFFFFLTGWLWRTGKRTIRDETKMRWLTLGRPYVTWLALIFIEFAASTIKGDITRDTIETLIRPLLGGSYAGRPFSTFWFISALFFVAIMMRAVEKLPRPHLVALAVLLAGVGALLGQKLDRIPLSIGLAIPCLAFAVAGYLLRQWAASREHPWRGRRRVRAVFRRVGVAARVA
;
A
#
# COMPACT_ATOMS: atom_id res chain seq x y z
N MET A 1 -11.67 -19.63 -5.42
CA MET A 1 -11.23 -18.92 -4.21
C MET A 1 -9.81 -19.38 -3.91
N VAL A 2 -8.81 -18.51 -4.10
CA VAL A 2 -7.47 -18.76 -3.56
C VAL A 2 -7.61 -18.54 -2.05
N ALA A 3 -7.31 -19.56 -1.24
CA ALA A 3 -7.30 -19.44 0.20
C ALA A 3 -6.40 -18.24 0.58
N ARG A 4 -6.81 -17.43 1.57
CA ARG A 4 -5.93 -16.38 2.09
C ARG A 4 -4.69 -17.09 2.63
N LEU A 5 -3.56 -17.00 1.93
CA LEU A 5 -2.30 -17.53 2.40
C LEU A 5 -1.83 -16.62 3.54
N PRO A 6 -1.76 -17.12 4.79
CA PRO A 6 -1.33 -16.32 5.95
C PRO A 6 0.04 -15.66 5.73
N SER A 7 0.87 -16.28 4.89
CA SER A 7 2.19 -15.79 4.50
C SER A 7 2.16 -14.43 3.81
N ILE A 8 1.12 -14.09 3.04
CA ILE A 8 1.08 -12.80 2.33
C ILE A 8 0.61 -11.66 3.26
N ASP A 9 -0.29 -11.96 4.18
CA ASP A 9 -0.67 -11.01 5.24
C ASP A 9 0.54 -10.77 6.19
N LEU A 10 1.32 -11.82 6.50
CA LEU A 10 2.58 -11.69 7.24
C LEU A 10 3.61 -10.81 6.54
N LEU A 11 3.80 -10.96 5.22
CA LEU A 11 4.74 -10.12 4.46
C LEU A 11 4.40 -8.63 4.56
N ARG A 12 3.11 -8.28 4.59
CA ARG A 12 2.69 -6.88 4.79
C ARG A 12 2.99 -6.38 6.19
N VAL A 13 2.76 -7.21 7.21
CA VAL A 13 3.10 -6.88 8.60
C VAL A 13 4.60 -6.68 8.73
N LEU A 14 5.41 -7.61 8.20
CA LEU A 14 6.88 -7.49 8.19
C LEU A 14 7.34 -6.21 7.47
N THR A 15 6.71 -5.87 6.36
CA THR A 15 7.00 -4.60 5.66
C THR A 15 6.73 -3.39 6.55
N VAL A 16 5.57 -3.34 7.22
CA VAL A 16 5.23 -2.22 8.12
C VAL A 16 6.22 -2.14 9.28
N ILE A 17 6.63 -3.28 9.84
CA ILE A 17 7.65 -3.34 10.89
C ILE A 17 8.97 -2.75 10.41
N VAL A 18 9.45 -3.14 9.21
CA VAL A 18 10.69 -2.60 8.63
C VAL A 18 10.58 -1.09 8.40
N ILE A 19 9.43 -0.59 7.95
CA ILE A 19 9.20 0.85 7.77
C ILE A 19 9.28 1.59 9.11
N VAL A 20 8.61 1.09 10.15
CA VAL A 20 8.64 1.71 11.48
C VAL A 20 10.06 1.67 12.06
N TRP A 21 10.71 0.51 12.01
CA TRP A 21 12.08 0.29 12.50
C TRP A 21 13.09 1.27 11.89
N ARG A 22 13.00 1.50 10.59
CA ARG A 22 13.85 2.48 9.88
C ARG A 22 13.67 3.91 10.39
N HIS A 23 12.45 4.29 10.76
CA HIS A 23 12.15 5.67 11.15
C HIS A 23 12.38 5.95 12.64
N THR A 24 12.46 4.91 13.47
CA THR A 24 12.77 5.04 14.90
C THR A 24 14.27 5.17 15.17
N TRP A 25 15.15 4.53 14.40
CA TRP A 25 16.62 4.62 14.60
C TRP A 25 17.33 5.38 13.47
N PRO A 26 18.37 6.20 13.76
CA PRO A 26 19.25 6.74 12.73
C PRO A 26 20.01 5.60 12.05
N VAL A 27 19.95 5.52 10.73
CA VAL A 27 20.71 4.53 9.93
C VAL A 27 21.89 5.26 9.28
N PRO A 28 23.15 4.87 9.56
CA PRO A 28 24.33 5.43 8.90
C PRO A 28 24.28 5.25 7.37
N LYS A 29 24.85 6.21 6.63
CA LYS A 29 24.93 6.14 5.16
C LYS A 29 25.79 4.94 4.75
N GLY A 30 25.33 4.16 3.77
CA GLY A 30 26.05 3.01 3.21
C GLY A 30 25.67 1.65 3.82
N GLU A 31 24.82 1.63 4.85
CA GLU A 31 24.39 0.39 5.49
C GLU A 31 23.35 -0.38 4.66
N PRO A 32 23.34 -1.73 4.69
CA PRO A 32 22.36 -2.58 4.01
C PRO A 32 20.90 -2.25 4.37
N GLN A 33 20.69 -1.68 5.55
CA GLN A 33 19.40 -1.19 6.04
C GLN A 33 18.78 -0.12 5.11
N MET A 34 19.61 0.65 4.40
CA MET A 34 19.16 1.65 3.42
C MET A 34 18.62 1.00 2.14
N LEU A 35 19.23 -0.09 1.68
CA LEU A 35 18.75 -0.91 0.55
C LEU A 35 17.42 -1.59 0.89
N LEU A 36 17.34 -2.21 2.07
CA LEU A 36 16.10 -2.82 2.55
C LEU A 36 14.97 -1.79 2.60
N ALA A 37 15.21 -0.60 3.17
CA ALA A 37 14.23 0.48 3.20
C ALA A 37 13.76 0.93 1.81
N THR A 38 14.68 0.98 0.84
CA THR A 38 14.38 1.43 -0.54
C THR A 38 13.48 0.46 -1.28
N ILE A 39 13.66 -0.84 -1.07
CA ILE A 39 12.87 -1.89 -1.75
C ILE A 39 11.54 -2.15 -1.03
N THR A 40 11.53 -1.99 0.29
CA THR A 40 10.39 -2.35 1.16
C THR A 40 9.11 -1.61 0.78
N VAL A 41 9.17 -0.28 0.59
CA VAL A 41 7.97 0.52 0.26
C VAL A 41 7.40 0.14 -1.13
N PRO A 42 8.17 0.16 -2.23
CA PRO A 42 7.69 -0.30 -3.53
C PRO A 42 7.07 -1.70 -3.48
N PHE A 43 7.73 -2.63 -2.77
CA PHE A 43 7.26 -4.00 -2.63
C PHE A 43 5.92 -4.09 -1.90
N PHE A 44 5.72 -3.30 -0.84
CA PHE A 44 4.43 -3.23 -0.14
C PHE A 44 3.29 -2.81 -1.07
N PHE A 45 3.51 -1.76 -1.85
CA PHE A 45 2.49 -1.24 -2.76
C PHE A 45 2.23 -2.20 -3.91
N PHE A 46 3.28 -2.87 -4.40
CA PHE A 46 3.14 -3.99 -5.32
C PHE A 46 2.24 -5.11 -4.75
N LEU A 47 2.50 -5.57 -3.53
CA LEU A 47 1.66 -6.57 -2.86
C LEU A 47 0.23 -6.04 -2.59
N THR A 48 0.09 -4.73 -2.37
CA THR A 48 -1.22 -4.05 -2.25
C THR A 48 -2.05 -4.26 -3.51
N GLY A 49 -1.45 -4.02 -4.67
CA GLY A 49 -2.01 -4.30 -5.99
C GLY A 49 -2.27 -5.77 -6.27
N TRP A 50 -1.30 -6.62 -5.98
CA TRP A 50 -1.40 -8.06 -6.21
C TRP A 50 -2.62 -8.67 -5.49
N LEU A 51 -2.83 -8.33 -4.22
CA LEU A 51 -3.99 -8.83 -3.46
C LEU A 51 -5.27 -8.01 -3.65
N TRP A 52 -5.28 -7.07 -4.59
CA TRP A 52 -6.39 -6.14 -4.77
C TRP A 52 -7.69 -6.86 -5.14
N ARG A 53 -8.77 -6.66 -4.37
CA ARG A 53 -10.04 -7.33 -4.65
C ARG A 53 -10.87 -6.50 -5.63
N THR A 54 -10.98 -7.03 -6.85
CA THR A 54 -11.95 -6.56 -7.84
C THR A 54 -13.36 -6.90 -7.37
N GLY A 55 -14.31 -6.01 -7.61
CA GLY A 55 -15.69 -6.22 -7.19
C GLY A 55 -16.58 -5.00 -7.38
N LYS A 56 -17.83 -5.10 -6.90
CA LYS A 56 -18.86 -4.05 -7.04
C LYS A 56 -18.68 -2.86 -6.08
N ARG A 57 -17.59 -2.82 -5.29
CA ARG A 57 -17.37 -1.72 -4.34
C ARG A 57 -17.22 -0.42 -5.11
N THR A 58 -17.93 0.61 -4.66
CA THR A 58 -17.77 1.96 -5.19
C THR A 58 -16.55 2.64 -4.56
N ILE A 59 -16.12 3.78 -5.12
CA ILE A 59 -15.09 4.63 -4.51
C ILE A 59 -15.52 5.07 -3.10
N ARG A 60 -16.81 5.34 -2.90
CA ARG A 60 -17.38 5.70 -1.60
C ARG A 60 -17.24 4.56 -0.58
N ASP A 61 -17.54 3.32 -0.98
CA ASP A 61 -17.40 2.14 -0.11
C ASP A 61 -15.94 1.92 0.29
N GLU A 62 -15.03 2.04 -0.68
CA GLU A 62 -13.60 1.92 -0.41
C GLU A 62 -13.13 3.02 0.55
N THR A 63 -13.52 4.28 0.29
CA THR A 63 -13.17 5.42 1.15
C THR A 63 -13.67 5.23 2.58
N LYS A 64 -14.93 4.81 2.76
CA LYS A 64 -15.51 4.55 4.09
C LYS A 64 -14.74 3.45 4.83
N MET A 65 -14.44 2.35 4.14
CA MET A 65 -13.68 1.24 4.73
C MET A 65 -12.27 1.68 5.12
N ARG A 66 -11.56 2.37 4.23
CA ARG A 66 -10.19 2.86 4.49
C ARG A 66 -10.16 3.92 5.57
N TRP A 67 -11.20 4.75 5.68
CA TRP A 67 -11.31 5.69 6.78
C TRP A 67 -11.37 4.96 8.11
N LEU A 68 -12.20 3.92 8.24
CA LEU A 68 -12.31 3.16 9.49
C LEU A 68 -11.04 2.38 9.83
N THR A 69 -10.34 1.83 8.83
CA THR A 69 -9.17 0.97 9.07
C THR A 69 -7.82 1.70 9.07
N LEU A 70 -7.73 2.88 8.42
CA LEU A 70 -6.49 3.64 8.28
C LEU A 70 -6.66 5.08 8.77
N GLY A 71 -7.66 5.80 8.26
CA GLY A 71 -7.86 7.23 8.56
C GLY A 71 -8.14 7.52 10.05
N ARG A 72 -9.04 6.79 10.68
CA ARG A 72 -9.37 6.94 12.09
C ARG A 72 -8.16 6.57 12.98
N PRO A 73 -7.52 5.39 12.83
CA PRO A 73 -6.27 5.11 13.55
C PRO A 73 -5.19 6.17 13.32
N TYR A 74 -5.01 6.64 12.08
CA TYR A 74 -4.06 7.71 11.75
C TYR A 74 -4.32 8.97 12.58
N VAL A 75 -5.55 9.49 12.56
CA VAL A 75 -5.89 10.73 13.28
C VAL A 75 -5.77 10.53 14.79
N THR A 76 -6.21 9.37 15.31
CA THR A 76 -6.09 9.06 16.74
C THR A 76 -4.62 9.03 17.18
N TRP A 77 -3.76 8.30 16.47
CA TRP A 77 -2.34 8.22 16.83
C TRP A 77 -1.62 9.55 16.61
N LEU A 78 -1.97 10.29 15.56
CA LEU A 78 -1.42 11.62 15.33
C LEU A 78 -1.75 12.53 16.50
N ALA A 79 -3.01 12.56 16.95
CA ALA A 79 -3.44 13.38 18.07
C ALA A 79 -2.71 13.01 19.37
N LEU A 80 -2.62 11.72 19.70
CA LEU A 80 -1.94 11.26 20.92
C LEU A 80 -0.46 11.67 20.95
N ILE A 81 0.27 11.41 19.87
CA ILE A 81 1.70 11.78 19.77
C ILE A 81 1.86 13.30 19.72
N PHE A 82 0.94 14.00 19.05
CA PHE A 82 0.97 15.45 18.95
C PHE A 82 0.74 16.14 20.29
N ILE A 83 -0.16 15.63 21.14
CA ILE A 83 -0.39 16.17 22.49
C ILE A 83 0.90 16.11 23.31
N GLU A 84 1.57 14.95 23.35
CA GLU A 84 2.85 14.80 24.05
C GLU A 84 3.93 15.72 23.47
N PHE A 85 4.04 15.76 22.14
CA PHE A 85 4.98 16.63 21.45
C PHE A 85 4.74 18.11 21.79
N ALA A 86 3.48 18.56 21.75
CA ALA A 86 3.10 19.92 22.07
C ALA A 86 3.39 20.26 23.54
N ALA A 87 3.04 19.37 24.48
CA ALA A 87 3.35 19.54 25.90
C ALA A 87 4.86 19.65 26.15
N SER A 88 5.67 18.88 25.41
CA SER A 88 7.14 18.93 25.52
C SER A 88 7.77 20.19 24.92
N THR A 89 7.09 20.81 23.94
CA THR A 89 7.57 21.99 23.20
C THR A 89 7.13 23.30 23.87
N ILE A 90 5.95 23.32 24.49
CA ILE A 90 5.41 24.49 25.21
C ILE A 90 5.95 24.46 26.66
N LYS A 91 7.21 24.84 26.84
CA LYS A 91 7.87 24.94 28.16
C LYS A 91 8.16 26.38 28.61
N GLY A 92 7.65 27.37 27.88
CA GLY A 92 7.87 28.79 28.12
C GLY A 92 7.03 29.64 27.18
N ASP A 93 7.51 30.83 26.85
CA ASP A 93 6.78 31.76 25.99
C ASP A 93 6.50 31.19 24.60
N ILE A 94 5.29 31.45 24.12
CA ILE A 94 4.88 31.05 22.77
C ILE A 94 5.47 32.03 21.79
N THR A 95 6.55 31.61 21.13
CA THR A 95 7.20 32.39 20.06
C THR A 95 6.69 31.96 18.68
N ARG A 96 7.03 32.74 17.65
CA ARG A 96 6.77 32.36 16.26
C ARG A 96 7.40 31.00 15.89
N ASP A 97 8.60 30.73 16.41
CA ASP A 97 9.32 29.47 16.18
C ASP A 97 8.61 28.28 16.86
N THR A 98 8.07 28.50 18.06
CA THR A 98 7.23 27.53 18.76
C THR A 98 6.01 27.15 17.90
N ILE A 99 5.31 28.15 17.35
CA ILE A 99 4.14 27.92 16.50
C ILE A 99 4.53 27.17 15.22
N GLU A 100 5.62 27.57 14.56
CA GLU A 100 6.09 26.89 13.35
C GLU A 100 6.44 25.42 13.62
N THR A 101 7.10 25.15 14.75
CA THR A 101 7.45 23.80 15.20
C THR A 101 6.21 22.94 15.44
N LEU A 102 5.12 23.51 15.97
CA LEU A 102 3.85 22.80 16.17
C LEU A 102 3.07 22.57 14.85
N ILE A 103 3.16 23.48 13.88
CA ILE A 103 2.41 23.35 12.62
C ILE A 103 3.06 22.34 11.67
N ARG A 104 4.40 22.29 11.61
CA ARG A 104 5.13 21.44 10.65
C ARG A 104 4.71 19.96 10.66
N PRO A 105 4.54 19.29 11.82
CA PRO A 105 4.02 17.92 11.88
C PRO A 105 2.62 17.76 11.28
N LEU A 106 1.74 18.76 11.42
CA LEU A 106 0.36 18.71 10.92
C LEU A 106 0.30 18.88 9.41
N LEU A 107 1.26 19.59 8.81
CA LEU A 107 1.42 19.64 7.35
C LEU A 107 1.79 18.26 6.79
N GLY A 108 2.41 17.39 7.59
CA GLY A 108 2.77 16.04 7.18
C GLY A 108 3.95 15.99 6.20
N GLY A 109 4.24 14.79 5.73
CA GLY A 109 5.26 14.53 4.72
C GLY A 109 6.66 14.99 5.05
N SER A 110 7.33 15.67 4.11
CA SER A 110 8.69 16.18 4.35
C SER A 110 8.79 17.16 5.52
N TYR A 111 7.68 17.78 5.92
CA TYR A 111 7.60 18.69 7.07
C TYR A 111 7.45 17.95 8.40
N ALA A 112 6.92 16.73 8.38
CA ALA A 112 6.75 15.88 9.55
C ALA A 112 8.05 15.12 9.87
N GLY A 113 8.93 15.80 10.61
CA GLY A 113 10.12 15.19 11.20
C GLY A 113 9.78 14.09 12.22
N ARG A 114 10.81 13.53 12.88
CA ARG A 114 10.58 12.59 13.98
C ARG A 114 9.82 13.29 15.13
N PRO A 115 8.87 12.60 15.79
CA PRO A 115 8.48 11.19 15.63
C PRO A 115 7.43 10.91 14.53
N PHE A 116 6.97 11.93 13.80
CA PHE A 116 5.87 11.84 12.83
C PHE A 116 6.26 11.31 11.43
N SER A 117 7.55 11.10 11.19
CA SER A 117 8.10 10.74 9.88
C SER A 117 7.61 9.42 9.26
N THR A 118 6.79 8.61 9.95
CA THR A 118 6.17 7.38 9.40
C THR A 118 4.74 7.62 8.89
N PHE A 119 4.10 8.72 9.27
CA PHE A 119 2.67 8.95 8.98
C PHE A 119 2.39 9.07 7.48
N TRP A 120 3.35 9.57 6.69
CA TRP A 120 3.23 9.69 5.24
C TRP A 120 2.87 8.36 4.55
N PHE A 121 3.32 7.23 5.10
CA PHE A 121 3.05 5.92 4.51
C PHE A 121 1.57 5.55 4.60
N ILE A 122 0.93 5.87 5.73
CA ILE A 122 -0.49 5.56 5.96
C ILE A 122 -1.38 6.45 5.09
N SER A 123 -1.06 7.74 4.97
CA SER A 123 -1.77 8.65 4.06
C SER A 123 -1.61 8.21 2.61
N ALA A 124 -0.38 7.92 2.16
CA ALA A 124 -0.13 7.39 0.81
C ALA A 124 -0.93 6.10 0.55
N LEU A 125 -0.95 5.16 1.51
CA LEU A 125 -1.73 3.92 1.40
C LEU A 125 -3.24 4.16 1.29
N PHE A 126 -3.77 5.10 2.07
CA PHE A 126 -5.17 5.49 2.00
C PHE A 126 -5.53 6.00 0.60
N PHE A 127 -4.75 6.94 0.06
CA PHE A 127 -5.01 7.52 -1.25
C PHE A 127 -4.77 6.53 -2.40
N VAL A 128 -3.73 5.69 -2.33
CA VAL A 128 -3.51 4.63 -3.32
C VAL A 128 -4.70 3.69 -3.39
N ALA A 129 -5.31 3.31 -2.25
CA ALA A 129 -6.49 2.45 -2.26
C ALA A 129 -7.69 3.11 -2.98
N ILE A 130 -7.90 4.40 -2.77
CA ILE A 130 -8.95 5.16 -3.44
C ILE A 130 -8.67 5.28 -4.95
N MET A 131 -7.45 5.65 -5.32
CA MET A 131 -7.04 5.79 -6.72
C MET A 131 -7.09 4.44 -7.45
N MET A 132 -6.65 3.35 -6.81
CA MET A 132 -6.78 1.99 -7.35
C MET A 132 -8.23 1.66 -7.69
N ARG A 133 -9.19 2.04 -6.83
CA ARG A 133 -10.61 1.83 -7.12
C ARG A 133 -11.11 2.64 -8.31
N ALA A 134 -10.55 3.83 -8.55
CA ALA A 134 -10.89 4.65 -9.72
C ALA A 134 -10.33 4.06 -11.03
N VAL A 135 -9.14 3.45 -11.00
CA VAL A 135 -8.44 2.99 -12.21
C VAL A 135 -8.62 1.51 -12.51
N GLU A 136 -9.03 0.67 -11.56
CA GLU A 136 -9.06 -0.80 -11.72
C GLU A 136 -9.92 -1.32 -12.90
N LYS A 137 -10.85 -0.50 -13.38
CA LYS A 137 -11.77 -0.80 -14.49
C LYS A 137 -11.20 -0.44 -15.86
N LEU A 138 -10.07 0.25 -15.91
CA LEU A 138 -9.42 0.61 -17.17
C LEU A 138 -8.94 -0.64 -17.91
N PRO A 139 -8.95 -0.64 -19.25
CA PRO A 139 -8.35 -1.71 -20.03
C PRO A 139 -6.86 -1.87 -19.72
N ARG A 140 -6.34 -3.10 -19.82
CA ARG A 140 -4.93 -3.42 -19.58
C ARG A 140 -3.91 -2.47 -20.22
N PRO A 141 -4.00 -2.10 -21.52
CA PRO A 141 -3.02 -1.18 -22.11
C PRO A 141 -3.00 0.20 -21.43
N HIS A 142 -4.17 0.70 -21.02
CA HIS A 142 -4.28 1.97 -20.29
C HIS A 142 -3.67 1.85 -18.89
N LEU A 143 -3.86 0.72 -18.20
CA LEU A 143 -3.23 0.47 -16.91
C LEU A 143 -1.70 0.39 -17.00
N VAL A 144 -1.16 -0.24 -18.05
CA VAL A 144 0.29 -0.29 -18.30
C VAL A 144 0.83 1.11 -18.55
N ALA A 145 0.21 1.86 -19.46
CA ALA A 145 0.60 3.24 -19.77
C ALA A 145 0.55 4.13 -18.51
N LEU A 146 -0.52 4.00 -17.72
CA LEU A 146 -0.68 4.70 -16.45
C LEU A 146 0.44 4.34 -15.47
N ALA A 147 0.77 3.05 -15.29
CA ALA A 147 1.83 2.64 -14.38
C ALA A 147 3.19 3.22 -14.77
N VAL A 148 3.54 3.20 -16.06
CA VAL A 148 4.78 3.78 -16.58
C VAL A 148 4.80 5.29 -16.37
N LEU A 149 3.70 5.99 -16.68
CA LEU A 149 3.58 7.44 -16.49
C LEU A 149 3.77 7.82 -15.02
N LEU A 150 3.06 7.16 -14.11
CA LEU A 150 3.12 7.44 -12.67
C LEU A 150 4.52 7.13 -12.10
N ALA A 151 5.18 6.07 -12.57
CA ALA A 151 6.55 5.76 -12.20
C ALA A 151 7.53 6.85 -12.70
N GLY A 152 7.38 7.31 -13.94
CA GLY A 152 8.16 8.42 -14.49
C GLY A 152 7.97 9.73 -13.72
N VAL A 153 6.72 10.06 -13.38
CA VAL A 153 6.40 11.21 -12.51
C VAL A 153 7.08 11.08 -11.15
N GLY A 154 7.06 9.88 -10.56
CA GLY A 154 7.79 9.60 -9.32
C GLY A 154 9.29 9.82 -9.42
N ALA A 155 9.91 9.30 -10.48
CA ALA A 155 11.35 9.39 -10.70
C ALA A 155 11.81 10.85 -10.91
N LEU A 156 11.01 11.65 -11.61
CA LEU A 156 11.37 13.03 -11.96
C LEU A 156 10.97 14.05 -10.88
N LEU A 157 9.83 13.84 -10.21
CA LEU A 157 9.21 14.83 -9.32
C LEU A 157 9.12 14.37 -7.86
N GLY A 158 9.71 13.24 -7.47
CA GLY A 158 9.59 12.66 -6.13
C GLY A 158 9.82 13.64 -4.97
N GLN A 159 10.86 14.47 -5.05
CA GLN A 159 11.14 15.48 -4.01
C GLN A 159 10.06 16.57 -3.90
N LYS A 160 9.42 16.93 -5.02
CA LYS A 160 8.32 17.90 -5.03
C LYS A 160 7.03 17.26 -4.52
N LEU A 161 6.79 16.00 -4.88
CA LEU A 161 5.62 15.23 -4.44
C LEU A 161 5.60 15.00 -2.92
N ASP A 162 6.76 14.84 -2.29
CA ASP A 162 6.87 14.67 -0.84
C ASP A 162 6.55 15.94 -0.03
N ARG A 163 6.63 17.12 -0.68
CA ARG A 163 6.26 18.41 -0.08
C ARG A 163 4.76 18.71 -0.17
N ILE A 164 3.99 17.88 -0.87
CA ILE A 164 2.54 18.02 -0.87
C ILE A 164 2.04 17.64 0.53
N PRO A 165 1.14 18.42 1.17
CA PRO A 165 0.66 18.12 2.51
C PRO A 165 0.22 16.66 2.69
N LEU A 166 0.54 16.10 3.85
CA LEU A 166 0.36 14.69 4.22
C LEU A 166 1.11 13.70 3.30
N SER A 167 2.06 14.16 2.48
CA SER A 167 2.70 13.42 1.37
C SER A 167 1.70 12.73 0.44
N ILE A 168 0.53 13.32 0.20
CA ILE A 168 -0.46 12.73 -0.71
C ILE A 168 0.14 12.58 -2.11
N GLY A 169 1.07 13.45 -2.50
CA GLY A 169 1.82 13.35 -3.75
C GLY A 169 2.55 12.02 -3.91
N LEU A 170 3.03 11.40 -2.82
CA LEU A 170 3.70 10.09 -2.88
C LEU A 170 2.73 8.94 -3.21
N ALA A 171 1.42 9.14 -3.13
CA ALA A 171 0.46 8.17 -3.62
C ALA A 171 0.60 7.92 -5.13
N ILE A 172 1.11 8.90 -5.90
CA ILE A 172 1.32 8.80 -7.35
C ILE A 172 2.33 7.69 -7.70
N PRO A 173 3.61 7.75 -7.27
CA PRO A 173 4.55 6.66 -7.53
C PRO A 173 4.13 5.35 -6.86
N CYS A 174 3.51 5.41 -5.67
CA CYS A 174 3.04 4.21 -4.99
C CYS A 174 1.91 3.50 -5.77
N LEU A 175 1.04 4.25 -6.44
CA LEU A 175 0.00 3.71 -7.31
C LEU A 175 0.60 2.96 -8.51
N ALA A 176 1.73 3.42 -9.06
CA ALA A 176 2.42 2.72 -10.14
C ALA A 176 2.75 1.27 -9.75
N PHE A 177 3.33 1.07 -8.56
CA PHE A 177 3.64 -0.26 -8.02
C PHE A 177 2.38 -1.07 -7.76
N ALA A 178 1.32 -0.46 -7.22
CA ALA A 178 0.05 -1.14 -7.01
C ALA A 178 -0.61 -1.59 -8.33
N VAL A 179 -0.57 -0.76 -9.38
CA VAL A 179 -1.07 -1.14 -10.70
C VAL A 179 -0.21 -2.28 -11.28
N ALA A 180 1.10 -2.23 -11.13
CA ALA A 180 2.00 -3.30 -11.58
C ALA A 180 1.68 -4.65 -10.92
N GLY A 181 1.50 -4.66 -9.60
CA GLY A 181 1.10 -5.87 -8.87
C GLY A 181 -0.27 -6.41 -9.30
N TYR A 182 -1.22 -5.51 -9.55
CA TYR A 182 -2.54 -5.87 -10.05
C TYR A 182 -2.48 -6.49 -11.45
N LEU A 183 -1.71 -5.89 -12.37
CA LEU A 183 -1.50 -6.39 -13.73
C LEU A 183 -0.85 -7.77 -13.74
N LEU A 184 0.20 -7.98 -12.94
CA LEU A 184 0.90 -9.26 -12.88
C LEU A 184 -0.03 -10.37 -12.36
N ARG A 185 -0.89 -10.06 -11.39
CA ARG A 185 -1.91 -11.03 -10.95
C ARG A 185 -2.89 -11.38 -12.07
N GLN A 186 -3.38 -10.41 -12.83
CA GLN A 186 -4.29 -10.69 -13.93
C GLN A 186 -3.64 -11.60 -14.98
N TRP A 187 -2.36 -11.34 -15.27
CA TRP A 187 -1.57 -12.16 -16.18
C TRP A 187 -1.38 -13.58 -15.64
N ALA A 188 -1.01 -13.74 -14.36
CA ALA A 188 -0.87 -15.05 -13.73
C ALA A 188 -2.19 -15.84 -13.76
N ALA A 189 -3.31 -15.21 -13.39
CA ALA A 189 -4.64 -15.83 -13.44
C ALA A 189 -5.05 -16.26 -14.85
N SER A 190 -4.64 -15.52 -15.90
CA SER A 190 -4.90 -15.92 -17.28
C SER A 190 -4.11 -17.16 -17.71
N ARG A 191 -2.92 -17.39 -17.13
CA ARG A 191 -2.07 -18.56 -17.42
C ARG A 191 -2.42 -19.81 -16.62
N GLU A 192 -3.05 -19.67 -15.46
CA GLU A 192 -3.54 -20.82 -14.67
C GLU A 192 -4.84 -21.44 -15.23
N HIS A 193 -5.47 -20.80 -16.23
CA HIS A 193 -6.72 -21.23 -16.87
C HIS A 193 -6.57 -22.16 -18.12
N PRO A 194 -5.62 -23.13 -18.17
CA PRO A 194 -5.78 -24.32 -19.03
C PRO A 194 -6.00 -25.64 -18.27
N TRP A 195 -5.65 -25.73 -16.98
CA TRP A 195 -5.53 -27.03 -16.29
C TRP A 195 -6.76 -27.49 -15.49
N ARG A 196 -7.79 -26.65 -15.32
CA ARG A 196 -9.04 -27.05 -14.61
C ARG A 196 -9.97 -27.94 -15.45
N GLY A 197 -9.75 -28.05 -16.76
CA GLY A 197 -10.52 -28.95 -17.65
C GLY A 197 -10.27 -30.44 -17.39
N ARG A 198 -9.07 -30.84 -16.92
CA ARG A 198 -8.74 -32.27 -16.71
C ARG A 198 -9.36 -32.90 -15.46
N ARG A 199 -9.81 -32.09 -14.48
CA ARG A 199 -10.53 -32.63 -13.31
C ARG A 199 -11.98 -33.03 -13.63
N ARG A 200 -12.58 -32.52 -14.71
CA ARG A 200 -13.89 -33.03 -15.20
C ARG A 200 -13.75 -34.32 -16.01
N VAL A 201 -12.64 -34.52 -16.73
CA VAL A 201 -12.41 -35.78 -17.47
C VAL A 201 -12.28 -36.97 -16.51
N ARG A 202 -11.65 -36.79 -15.34
CA ARG A 202 -11.63 -37.84 -14.28
C ARG A 202 -13.01 -38.12 -13.66
N ALA A 203 -13.94 -37.17 -13.68
CA ALA A 203 -15.30 -37.37 -13.16
C ALA A 203 -16.21 -38.09 -14.17
N VAL A 204 -15.96 -37.90 -15.48
CA VAL A 204 -16.67 -38.65 -16.55
C VAL A 204 -16.17 -40.09 -16.62
N PHE A 205 -14.85 -40.32 -16.54
CA PHE A 205 -14.31 -41.69 -16.53
C PHE A 205 -14.69 -42.51 -15.28
N ARG A 206 -14.96 -41.85 -14.14
CA ARG A 206 -15.49 -42.52 -12.94
C ARG A 206 -16.97 -42.93 -13.05
N ARG A 207 -17.73 -42.36 -13.99
CA ARG A 207 -19.13 -42.78 -14.25
C ARG A 207 -19.23 -43.88 -15.30
N VAL A 208 -18.23 -44.02 -16.17
CA VAL A 208 -18.21 -45.06 -17.21
C VAL A 208 -17.55 -46.37 -16.70
N GLY A 209 -16.70 -46.30 -15.67
CA GLY A 209 -15.94 -47.45 -15.16
C GLY A 209 -16.56 -48.28 -14.02
N VAL A 210 -17.87 -48.19 -13.73
CA VAL A 210 -18.51 -48.99 -12.66
C VAL A 210 -19.34 -50.18 -13.21
N ALA A 211 -19.39 -50.38 -14.52
CA ALA A 211 -20.06 -51.54 -15.13
C ALA A 211 -19.05 -52.64 -15.53
N ALA A 212 -18.35 -53.24 -14.58
CA ALA A 212 -17.64 -54.51 -14.82
C ALA A 212 -17.29 -55.22 -13.49
N ARG A 213 -18.11 -56.21 -13.15
CA ARG A 213 -18.01 -57.34 -12.19
C ARG A 213 -19.45 -57.58 -11.69
N VAL A 214 -20.36 -58.24 -12.42
CA VAL A 214 -20.44 -59.63 -12.91
C VAL A 214 -20.17 -60.68 -11.83
N ALA A 215 -21.28 -61.37 -11.52
CA ALA A 215 -21.48 -62.74 -11.03
C ALA A 215 -20.88 -63.15 -9.68
#